data_AF-A0A4Q0XBY4-F1
#
_entry.id   AF-A0A4Q0XBY4-F1
#
_cell.length_a   1.000
_cell.length_b   1.000
_cell.length_c   1.000
_cell.angle_alpha   90.00
_cell.angle_beta   90.00
_cell.angle_gamma   90.00
#
_symmetry.space_group_name_H-M   'P 1'
#
loop_
_entity.id
_entity.type
_entity.pdbx_description
1 polymer ?
#
loop_
_entity_poly.entity_id
_entity_poly.type
_entity_poly.pdbx_seq_one_letter_code
_entity_poly.pdbx_strand_id
1 'polypeptide(L)'
;MAQKSVQTYDYICFSDLAYERDSRDSKDVEKKIKRRLKYHNLTAYDQERVDYIRILKDDLRREISLQSQSKYYHKSDSKYTDVSDFNIEKMTSDYLETYTKINEGDMVQIIKFAVYIYYMR
;
A
#
# COMPACT_ATOMS: atom_id res chain seq x y z
N MET A 1 -5.59 -21.35 2.97
CA MET A 1 -6.93 -20.75 2.76
C MET A 1 -6.73 -19.26 2.57
N ALA A 2 -7.06 -18.71 1.39
CA ALA A 2 -6.91 -17.28 1.13
C ALA A 2 -7.96 -16.52 1.96
N GLN A 3 -7.54 -15.81 3.01
CA GLN A 3 -8.38 -14.79 3.63
C GLN A 3 -8.81 -13.84 2.51
N LYS A 4 -10.12 -13.81 2.19
CA LYS A 4 -10.68 -12.76 1.35
C LYS A 4 -10.38 -11.46 2.08
N SER A 5 -9.41 -10.67 1.60
CA SER A 5 -9.20 -9.34 2.12
C SER A 5 -10.51 -8.57 1.95
N VAL A 6 -11.07 -8.13 3.07
CA VAL A 6 -12.21 -7.21 3.04
C VAL A 6 -11.72 -6.00 2.27
N GLN A 7 -12.36 -5.71 1.14
CA GLN A 7 -11.98 -4.58 0.30
C GLN A 7 -12.45 -3.31 1.03
N THR A 8 -11.53 -2.66 1.71
CA THR A 8 -11.76 -1.38 2.39
C THR A 8 -11.50 -0.22 1.46
N TYR A 9 -11.94 0.97 1.86
CA TYR A 9 -11.70 2.20 1.11
C TYR A 9 -10.20 2.42 0.89
N ASP A 10 -9.42 2.41 1.97
CA ASP A 10 -8.00 2.75 1.93
C ASP A 10 -7.20 1.72 1.13
N TYR A 11 -7.51 0.43 1.29
CA TYR A 11 -6.85 -0.63 0.53
C TYR A 11 -7.16 -0.54 -0.97
N ILE A 12 -8.42 -0.29 -1.37
CA ILE A 12 -8.77 -0.12 -2.79
C ILE A 12 -7.97 1.05 -3.38
N CYS A 13 -8.04 2.20 -2.72
CA CYS A 13 -7.32 3.40 -3.16
C CYS A 13 -5.82 3.10 -3.32
N PHE A 14 -5.18 2.53 -2.29
CA PHE A 14 -3.77 2.18 -2.36
C PHE A 14 -3.46 1.18 -3.47
N SER A 15 -4.26 0.12 -3.61
CA SER A 15 -4.00 -0.95 -4.56
C SER A 15 -4.02 -0.49 -6.02
N ASP A 16 -4.88 0.48 -6.36
CA ASP A 16 -4.90 1.09 -7.69
C ASP A 16 -3.81 2.16 -7.83
N LEU A 17 -3.59 2.99 -6.80
CA LEU A 17 -2.54 4.02 -6.78
C LEU A 17 -1.14 3.40 -6.90
N ALA A 18 -0.90 2.20 -6.35
CA ALA A 18 0.40 1.54 -6.37
C ALA A 18 0.97 1.34 -7.78
N TYR A 19 0.09 1.28 -8.79
CA TYR A 19 0.42 1.17 -10.21
C TYR A 19 0.55 2.51 -10.94
N GLU A 20 0.19 3.62 -10.30
CA GLU A 20 0.35 4.97 -10.83
C GLU A 20 1.85 5.27 -10.95
N ARG A 21 2.34 5.34 -12.19
CA ARG A 21 3.76 5.61 -12.48
C ARG A 21 4.02 7.09 -12.70
N ASP A 22 3.15 7.74 -13.47
CA ASP A 22 3.26 9.16 -13.84
C ASP A 22 1.92 9.91 -13.71
N SER A 23 1.98 11.24 -13.66
CA SER A 23 0.81 12.12 -13.61
C SER A 23 -0.17 11.95 -14.77
N ARG A 24 0.28 11.35 -15.88
CA ARG A 24 -0.56 11.01 -17.04
C ARG A 24 -1.55 9.88 -16.72
N ASP A 25 -1.20 8.98 -15.80
CA ASP A 25 -2.04 7.85 -15.40
C ASP A 25 -3.11 8.26 -14.36
N SER A 26 -2.95 9.43 -13.73
CA SER A 26 -3.78 9.88 -12.61
C SER A 26 -5.28 9.79 -12.89
N LYS A 27 -5.73 10.29 -14.06
CA LYS A 27 -7.16 10.27 -14.44
C LYS A 27 -7.70 8.86 -14.61
N ASP A 28 -6.90 7.94 -15.15
CA ASP A 28 -7.32 6.56 -15.36
C ASP A 28 -7.35 5.78 -14.05
N VAL A 29 -6.37 6.02 -13.17
CA VAL A 29 -6.33 5.46 -11.81
C VAL A 29 -7.52 5.96 -10.99
N GLU A 30 -7.81 7.27 -11.00
CA GLU A 30 -8.99 7.83 -10.33
C GLU A 30 -10.29 7.20 -10.83
N LYS A 31 -10.42 7.02 -12.15
CA LYS A 31 -11.61 6.38 -12.74
C LYS A 31 -11.77 4.93 -12.28
N LYS A 32 -10.66 4.19 -12.12
CA LYS A 32 -10.65 2.83 -11.56
C LYS A 32 -11.05 2.82 -10.08
N ILE A 33 -10.49 3.72 -9.28
CA ILE A 33 -10.83 3.86 -7.85
C ILE A 33 -12.33 4.15 -7.71
N LYS A 34 -12.84 5.18 -8.40
CA LYS A 34 -14.27 5.55 -8.40
C LYS A 34 -15.16 4.36 -8.76
N ARG A 35 -14.77 3.56 -9.77
CA ARG A 35 -15.50 2.36 -10.19
C ARG A 35 -15.48 1.27 -9.11
N ARG A 36 -14.34 1.00 -8.48
CA ARG A 36 -14.20 -0.05 -7.46
C ARG A 36 -14.88 0.33 -6.14
N LEU A 37 -14.79 1.58 -5.72
CA LEU A 37 -15.52 2.08 -4.55
C LEU A 37 -17.04 1.89 -4.72
N LYS A 38 -17.58 2.24 -5.90
CA LYS A 38 -19.00 2.02 -6.24
C LYS A 38 -19.36 0.54 -6.23
N TYR A 39 -18.51 -0.32 -6.81
CA TYR A 39 -18.76 -1.76 -6.88
C TYR A 39 -18.85 -2.41 -5.49
N HIS A 40 -18.05 -1.94 -4.54
CA HIS A 40 -18.02 -2.44 -3.17
C HIS A 40 -19.00 -1.70 -2.22
N ASN A 41 -19.84 -0.79 -2.73
CA ASN A 41 -20.74 0.04 -1.93
C ASN A 41 -20.04 0.79 -0.79
N LEU A 42 -18.82 1.27 -1.04
CA LEU A 42 -18.05 2.06 -0.09
C LEU A 42 -18.40 3.54 -0.22
N THR A 43 -17.88 4.34 0.73
CA THR A 43 -18.00 5.80 0.73
C THR A 43 -17.60 6.40 -0.62
N ALA A 44 -18.23 7.52 -0.97
CA ALA A 44 -17.93 8.25 -2.19
C ALA A 44 -16.44 8.61 -2.28
N TYR A 45 -15.96 8.75 -3.52
CA TYR A 45 -14.60 9.19 -3.79
C TYR A 45 -14.33 10.55 -3.13
N ASP A 46 -13.21 10.63 -2.41
CA ASP A 46 -12.74 11.80 -1.69
C ASP A 46 -11.31 12.08 -2.16
N GLN A 47 -11.11 13.23 -2.79
CA GLN A 47 -9.81 13.61 -3.34
C GLN A 47 -8.75 13.77 -2.25
N GLU A 48 -9.09 14.42 -1.13
CA GLU A 48 -8.14 14.66 -0.04
C GLU A 48 -7.68 13.35 0.59
N ARG A 49 -8.61 12.39 0.72
CA ARG A 49 -8.30 11.05 1.23
C ARG A 49 -7.40 10.27 0.28
N VAL A 50 -7.67 10.35 -1.02
CA VAL A 50 -6.86 9.68 -2.06
C VAL A 50 -5.47 10.30 -2.14
N ASP A 51 -5.36 11.62 -2.07
CA ASP A 51 -4.06 12.31 -2.06
C ASP A 51 -3.24 11.94 -0.81
N TYR A 52 -3.89 11.81 0.35
CA TYR A 52 -3.24 11.32 1.56
C TYR A 52 -2.65 9.90 1.38
N ILE A 53 -3.40 9.00 0.74
CA ILE A 53 -2.93 7.64 0.45
C ILE A 53 -1.84 7.64 -0.63
N ARG A 54 -1.88 8.59 -1.56
CA ARG A 54 -0.83 8.76 -2.58
C ARG A 54 0.50 9.14 -1.95
N ILE A 55 0.51 10.01 -0.93
CA ILE A 55 1.72 10.33 -0.15
C ILE A 55 2.25 9.08 0.55
N LEU A 56 1.37 8.30 1.22
CA LEU A 56 1.76 7.02 1.83
C LEU A 56 2.43 6.07 0.82
N LYS A 57 1.84 5.93 -0.36
CA LYS A 57 2.41 5.13 -1.45
C LYS A 57 3.81 5.58 -1.82
N ASP A 58 4.02 6.88 -2.00
CA ASP A 58 5.33 7.39 -2.40
C ASP A 58 6.39 7.18 -1.32
N ASP A 59 6.03 7.34 -0.06
CA ASP A 59 6.92 7.06 1.08
C ASP A 59 7.26 5.57 1.18
N LEU A 60 6.26 4.68 1.09
CA LEU A 60 6.48 3.23 1.08
C LEU A 60 7.34 2.80 -0.10
N ARG A 61 7.06 3.32 -1.30
CA ARG A 61 7.87 3.04 -2.49
C ARG A 61 9.32 3.45 -2.27
N ARG A 62 9.56 4.65 -1.74
CA ARG A 62 10.91 5.16 -1.48
C ARG A 62 11.65 4.26 -0.49
N GLU A 63 11.02 3.95 0.64
CA GLU A 63 11.62 3.14 1.71
C GLU A 63 11.91 1.70 1.24
N ILE A 64 10.93 1.03 0.62
CA ILE A 64 11.07 -0.36 0.16
C ILE A 64 12.13 -0.47 -0.95
N SER A 65 12.25 0.56 -1.79
CA SER A 65 13.27 0.61 -2.85
C SER A 65 14.71 0.68 -2.30
N LEU A 66 14.90 1.00 -1.01
CA LEU A 66 16.21 0.94 -0.36
C LEU A 66 16.69 -0.51 -0.14
N GLN A 67 15.78 -1.49 -0.21
CA GLN A 67 16.09 -2.92 -0.03
C GLN A 67 16.95 -3.15 1.22
N SER A 68 18.14 -3.71 1.08
CA SER A 68 19.07 -4.00 2.18
C SER A 68 19.54 -2.77 2.98
N GLN A 69 19.30 -1.56 2.49
CA GLN A 69 19.60 -0.31 3.21
C GLN A 69 18.41 0.18 4.05
N SER A 70 17.21 -0.36 3.87
CA SER A 70 16.05 -0.01 4.68
C SER A 70 16.24 -0.47 6.12
N LYS A 71 15.85 0.38 7.08
CA LYS A 71 15.84 0.03 8.52
C LYS A 71 14.84 -1.08 8.87
N TYR A 72 13.99 -1.47 7.92
CA TYR A 72 13.00 -2.52 8.04
C TYR A 72 13.42 -3.81 7.33
N TYR A 73 14.48 -3.78 6.53
CA TYR A 73 14.94 -4.97 5.83
C TYR A 73 15.53 -5.97 6.80
N HIS A 74 15.00 -7.18 6.75
CA HIS A 74 15.47 -8.33 7.49
C HIS A 74 15.46 -9.52 6.54
N LYS A 75 16.62 -9.83 5.97
CA LYS A 75 16.75 -10.94 5.03
C LYS A 75 16.22 -12.23 5.64
N SER A 76 15.19 -12.80 5.01
CA SER A 76 14.67 -14.11 5.38
C SER A 76 15.66 -15.21 5.01
N ASP A 77 15.53 -16.37 5.66
CA ASP A 77 16.35 -17.56 5.36
C ASP A 77 16.03 -18.18 3.98
N SER A 78 15.02 -17.64 3.29
CA SER A 78 14.63 -18.08 1.95
C SER A 78 15.71 -17.77 0.91
N LYS A 79 15.78 -18.62 -0.12
CA LYS A 79 16.60 -18.38 -1.31
C LYS A 79 15.96 -17.38 -2.27
N TYR A 80 14.69 -17.02 -2.05
CA TYR A 80 13.90 -16.14 -2.90
C TYR A 80 13.50 -14.89 -2.13
N THR A 81 13.31 -13.78 -2.84
CA THR A 81 12.75 -12.57 -2.27
C THR A 81 11.32 -12.81 -1.81
N ASP A 82 11.01 -12.38 -0.58
CA ASP A 82 9.72 -12.58 0.06
C ASP A 82 9.27 -11.30 0.78
N VAL A 83 7.96 -11.16 1.01
CA VAL A 83 7.41 -10.12 1.88
C VAL A 83 8.01 -10.22 3.30
N SER A 84 8.40 -11.41 3.74
CA SER A 84 9.11 -11.63 5.01
C SER A 84 10.52 -11.04 5.06
N ASP A 85 11.06 -10.56 3.93
CA ASP A 85 12.33 -9.82 3.92
C ASP A 85 12.21 -8.42 4.54
N PHE A 86 11.00 -8.01 4.92
CA PHE A 86 10.73 -6.77 5.63
C PHE A 86 10.01 -7.04 6.95
N ASN A 87 10.40 -6.31 8.00
CA ASN A 87 9.72 -6.34 9.29
C ASN A 87 8.39 -5.57 9.21
N ILE A 88 7.33 -6.28 8.79
CA ILE A 88 5.99 -5.72 8.59
C ILE A 88 5.40 -5.14 9.88
N GLU A 89 5.65 -5.78 11.04
CA GLU A 89 5.14 -5.30 12.33
C GLU A 89 5.73 -3.93 12.69
N LYS A 90 7.06 -3.80 12.56
CA LYS A 90 7.75 -2.53 12.79
C LYS A 90 7.34 -1.45 11.81
N MET A 91 7.23 -1.80 10.51
CA MET A 91 6.72 -0.84 9.51
C MET A 91 5.30 -0.39 9.85
N THR A 92 4.43 -1.31 10.28
CA THR A 92 3.04 -0.97 10.63
C THR A 92 3.01 0.02 11.78
N SER A 93 3.77 -0.24 12.85
CA SER A 93 3.86 0.68 14.00
C SER A 93 4.36 2.06 13.58
N ASP A 94 5.53 2.13 12.93
CA ASP A 94 6.17 3.40 12.53
C ASP A 94 5.27 4.20 11.56
N TYR A 95 4.63 3.54 10.59
CA TYR A 95 3.76 4.22 9.63
C TYR A 95 2.42 4.63 10.24
N LEU A 96 1.87 3.94 11.24
CA LEU A 96 0.65 4.38 11.93
C LEU A 96 0.87 5.64 12.78
N GLU A 97 2.09 5.88 13.28
CA GLU A 97 2.44 7.14 13.97
C GLU A 97 2.34 8.35 13.04
N THR A 98 2.68 8.17 11.76
CA THR A 98 2.61 9.23 10.73
C THR A 98 1.26 9.27 10.03
N TYR A 99 0.71 8.10 9.70
CA TYR A 99 -0.49 7.93 8.89
C TYR A 99 -1.72 7.58 9.74
N THR A 100 -1.99 8.43 10.73
CA THR A 100 -3.00 8.21 11.78
C THR A 100 -4.43 8.04 11.30
N LYS A 101 -4.74 8.42 10.05
CA LYS A 101 -6.09 8.27 9.53
C LYS A 101 -6.38 6.88 8.98
N ILE A 102 -5.37 6.02 8.81
CA ILE A 102 -5.51 4.64 8.30
C ILE A 102 -5.59 3.69 9.49
N ASN A 103 -6.51 2.72 9.43
CA ASN A 103 -6.60 1.72 10.49
C ASN A 103 -5.48 0.67 10.35
N GLU A 104 -5.13 0.03 11.47
CA GLU A 104 -4.03 -0.93 11.52
C GLU A 104 -4.20 -2.10 10.53
N GLY A 105 -5.42 -2.65 10.41
CA GLY A 105 -5.69 -3.76 9.48
C GLY A 105 -5.40 -3.41 8.03
N ASP A 106 -5.79 -2.20 7.60
CA ASP A 106 -5.48 -1.67 6.28
C ASP A 106 -3.99 -1.38 6.12
N MET A 107 -3.35 -0.81 7.13
CA MET A 107 -1.91 -0.52 7.08
C MET A 107 -1.10 -1.80 6.84
N VAL A 108 -1.41 -2.88 7.57
CA VAL A 108 -0.74 -4.18 7.38
C VAL A 108 -0.91 -4.69 5.95
N GLN A 109 -2.13 -4.62 5.39
CA GLN A 109 -2.40 -5.08 4.04
C GLN A 109 -1.72 -4.21 2.97
N ILE A 110 -1.71 -2.89 3.18
CA ILE A 110 -1.06 -1.91 2.33
C ILE A 110 0.45 -2.17 2.28
N ILE A 111 1.10 -2.34 3.43
CA ILE A 111 2.55 -2.58 3.49
C ILE A 111 2.90 -3.91 2.80
N LYS A 112 2.17 -5.00 3.09
CA LYS A 112 2.40 -6.30 2.42
C LYS A 112 2.27 -6.18 0.90
N PHE A 113 1.25 -5.45 0.43
CA PHE A 113 1.05 -5.22 -0.99
C PHE A 113 2.15 -4.34 -1.60
N ALA A 114 2.59 -3.30 -0.88
CA ALA A 114 3.68 -2.42 -1.30
C ALA A 114 5.00 -3.19 -1.44
N VAL A 115 5.33 -4.06 -0.48
CA VAL A 115 6.54 -4.91 -0.55
C VAL A 115 6.45 -5.85 -1.76
N TYR A 116 5.30 -6.49 -1.98
CA TYR A 116 5.10 -7.31 -3.17
C TYR A 116 5.33 -6.53 -4.47
N ILE A 117 4.80 -5.29 -4.58
CA ILE A 117 4.89 -4.49 -5.81
C ILE A 117 6.26 -3.85 -6.01
N TYR A 118 6.93 -3.39 -4.96
CA TYR A 118 8.14 -2.57 -5.07
C TYR A 118 9.45 -3.34 -4.79
N TYR A 119 9.37 -4.52 -4.21
CA TYR A 119 10.55 -5.35 -3.93
C TYR A 119 10.57 -6.66 -4.72
N MET A 120 9.43 -7.34 -4.83
CA MET A 120 9.37 -8.67 -5.44
C MET A 120 9.07 -8.66 -6.94
N ARG A 121 8.45 -7.60 -7.45
CA ARG A 121 7.96 -7.48 -8.84
C ARG A 121 8.83 -6.55 -9.67
#